data_AF-A0A961JQH6-F1
#
_entry.id   AF-A0A961JQH6-F1
#
_cell.length_a   1.000
_cell.length_b   1.000
_cell.length_c   1.000
_cell.angle_alpha   90.00
_cell.angle_beta   90.00
_cell.angle_gamma   90.00
#
_symmetry.space_group_name_H-M   'P 1'
#
loop_
_entity.id
_entity.type
_entity.pdbx_description
1 polymer ?
#
loop_
_entity_poly.entity_id
_entity_poly.type
_entity_poly.pdbx_seq_one_letter_code
_entity_poly.pdbx_strand_id
1 'polypeptide(L)'
;PGDGDILVPGGTVSILGTSSVTIADPDDRAPTIEEVDRILDEGSTMLPVLAGTRFVRAFSGVRPLLASAGSDVNGRSASRGFSLFDHTADGLDNFATIVGGKLTTFRLMAEKTADLVAARLGNTTPCRTETEPLPSGPGAGWTEPGASARDWMARIDPTDTVLCECEMVARSTVDEIVAEAPGHEEHMGLEAIARRSRIGKGACQGAFCAMRVTSHLYDMGAYDGRRGLAEMRAFIEHRYAGTRPVLWGAQLPQTELAEILHVGLAGLDLIEDET
;
A
#
# COMPACT_ATOMS: atom_id res chain seq x y z
N PRO A 1 22.97 -1.76 8.19
CA PRO A 1 21.59 -2.24 8.48
C PRO A 1 21.50 -3.73 8.17
N GLY A 2 21.20 -4.52 9.21
CA GLY A 2 20.96 -5.97 9.12
C GLY A 2 19.59 -6.27 8.51
N ASP A 3 19.15 -7.51 8.58
CA ASP A 3 17.75 -7.85 8.37
C ASP A 3 16.99 -7.79 9.71
N GLY A 4 15.67 -7.60 9.67
CA GLY A 4 14.85 -7.64 10.90
C GLY A 4 15.25 -6.66 12.02
N ASP A 5 16.04 -5.63 11.72
CA ASP A 5 16.65 -4.71 12.70
C ASP A 5 15.78 -3.52 13.08
N ILE A 6 14.56 -3.44 12.53
CA ILE A 6 13.61 -2.35 12.76
C ILE A 6 12.27 -2.91 13.22
N LEU A 7 11.81 -2.47 14.40
CA LEU A 7 10.44 -2.63 14.88
C LEU A 7 9.84 -1.26 15.17
N VAL A 8 8.76 -0.90 14.46
CA VAL A 8 8.11 0.41 14.61
C VAL A 8 6.60 0.29 14.81
N PRO A 9 6.00 1.06 15.74
CA PRO A 9 4.55 1.14 15.85
C PRO A 9 3.96 1.84 14.62
N GLY A 10 2.88 1.28 14.07
CA GLY A 10 2.24 1.69 12.82
C GLY A 10 0.71 1.70 12.93
N GLY A 11 0.16 2.51 13.84
CA GLY A 11 -1.26 2.54 14.15
C GLY A 11 -1.66 1.41 15.09
N THR A 12 -2.60 0.56 14.65
CA THR A 12 -3.13 -0.59 15.40
C THR A 12 -2.18 -1.81 15.42
N VAL A 13 -1.07 -1.75 14.66
CA VAL A 13 -0.09 -2.84 14.51
C VAL A 13 1.34 -2.30 14.68
N SER A 14 2.31 -3.20 14.81
CA SER A 14 3.73 -2.89 14.66
C SER A 14 4.29 -3.52 13.40
N ILE A 15 5.27 -2.87 12.77
CA ILE A 15 5.94 -3.33 11.55
C ILE A 15 7.35 -3.78 11.94
N LEU A 16 7.68 -5.03 11.62
CA LEU A 16 9.01 -5.61 11.76
C LEU A 16 9.64 -5.76 10.36
N GLY A 17 10.92 -5.40 10.23
CA GLY A 17 11.63 -5.52 8.97
C GLY A 17 13.06 -4.99 9.05
N THR A 18 13.78 -4.87 7.93
CA THR A 18 13.40 -5.24 6.55
C THR A 18 14.33 -6.33 6.03
N SER A 19 13.93 -7.07 4.98
CA SER A 19 14.84 -7.90 4.19
C SER A 19 15.51 -7.10 3.06
N SER A 20 16.56 -7.66 2.46
CA SER A 20 17.04 -7.24 1.14
C SER A 20 17.40 -8.46 0.29
N VAL A 21 16.73 -8.59 -0.84
CA VAL A 21 16.98 -9.61 -1.87
C VAL A 21 17.01 -8.93 -3.24
N THR A 22 17.85 -9.42 -4.15
CA THR A 22 17.89 -8.97 -5.54
C THR A 22 16.92 -9.83 -6.34
N ILE A 23 16.03 -9.19 -7.09
CA ILE A 23 15.06 -9.84 -7.96
C ILE A 23 15.30 -9.42 -9.41
N ALA A 24 15.00 -10.30 -10.35
CA ALA A 24 15.14 -10.02 -11.78
C ALA A 24 13.93 -9.25 -12.34
N ASP A 25 12.74 -9.54 -11.82
CA ASP A 25 11.48 -8.96 -12.26
C ASP A 25 10.82 -8.19 -11.09
N PRO A 26 10.54 -6.88 -11.22
CA PRO A 26 9.83 -6.12 -10.18
C PRO A 26 8.39 -6.58 -9.93
N ASP A 27 7.80 -7.37 -10.82
CA ASP A 27 6.48 -7.96 -10.63
C ASP A 27 6.53 -9.24 -9.79
N ASP A 28 7.67 -9.94 -9.73
CA ASP A 28 7.93 -11.06 -8.82
C ASP A 28 8.41 -10.58 -7.44
N ARG A 29 7.60 -9.71 -6.83
CA ARG A 29 7.93 -9.07 -5.55
C ARG A 29 7.25 -9.70 -4.36
N ALA A 30 6.49 -10.79 -4.50
CA ALA A 30 5.69 -11.33 -3.39
C ALA A 30 6.57 -11.70 -2.18
N PRO A 31 6.18 -11.35 -0.94
CA PRO A 31 6.96 -11.70 0.24
C PRO A 31 7.06 -13.22 0.40
N THR A 32 8.27 -13.73 0.63
CA THR A 32 8.54 -15.17 0.75
C THR A 32 8.58 -15.63 2.20
N ILE A 33 8.35 -16.94 2.43
CA ILE A 33 8.49 -17.55 3.77
C ILE A 33 9.94 -17.40 4.27
N GLU A 34 10.93 -17.63 3.40
CA GLU A 34 12.35 -17.51 3.76
C GLU A 34 12.73 -16.09 4.23
N GLU A 35 12.22 -15.05 3.57
CA GLU A 35 12.45 -13.68 4.01
C GLU A 35 11.79 -13.39 5.36
N VAL A 36 10.57 -13.91 5.58
CA VAL A 36 9.88 -13.77 6.86
C VAL A 36 10.65 -14.49 7.96
N ASP A 37 11.04 -15.75 7.75
CA ASP A 37 11.80 -16.54 8.73
C ASP A 37 13.11 -15.83 9.11
N ARG A 38 13.87 -15.32 8.13
CA ARG A 38 15.08 -14.53 8.40
C ARG A 38 14.80 -13.27 9.23
N ILE A 39 13.74 -12.53 8.91
CA ILE A 39 13.35 -11.35 9.70
C ILE A 39 12.99 -11.75 11.13
N LEU A 40 12.32 -12.89 11.34
CA LEU A 40 11.94 -13.38 12.66
C LEU A 40 13.14 -13.89 13.46
N ASP A 41 14.09 -14.58 12.84
CA ASP A 41 15.30 -15.07 13.49
C ASP A 41 16.17 -13.90 14.00
N GLU A 42 16.42 -12.90 13.14
CA GLU A 42 17.18 -11.71 13.51
C GLU A 42 16.40 -10.85 14.54
N GLY A 43 15.10 -10.64 14.30
CA GLY A 43 14.24 -9.89 15.20
C GLY A 43 14.12 -10.53 16.59
N SER A 44 13.95 -11.85 16.66
CA SER A 44 13.77 -12.58 17.93
C SER A 44 15.04 -12.64 18.76
N THR A 45 16.21 -12.49 18.13
CA THR A 45 17.49 -12.33 18.84
C THR A 45 17.49 -11.04 19.69
N MET A 46 16.86 -9.96 19.19
CA MET A 46 16.72 -8.71 19.92
C MET A 46 15.49 -8.67 20.83
N LEU A 47 14.38 -9.26 20.39
CA LEU A 47 13.09 -9.24 21.09
C LEU A 47 12.46 -10.65 21.10
N PRO A 48 12.81 -11.49 22.10
CA PRO A 48 12.37 -12.90 22.14
C PRO A 48 10.85 -13.13 22.10
N VAL A 49 10.05 -12.13 22.47
CA VAL A 49 8.57 -12.20 22.40
C VAL A 49 8.07 -12.39 20.96
N LEU A 50 8.86 -11.99 19.95
CA LEU A 50 8.49 -12.12 18.54
C LEU A 50 8.27 -13.58 18.12
N ALA A 51 9.00 -14.54 18.71
CA ALA A 51 8.89 -15.96 18.40
C ALA A 51 7.49 -16.55 18.68
N GLY A 52 6.75 -15.99 19.63
CA GLY A 52 5.37 -16.38 19.95
C GLY A 52 4.32 -15.38 19.50
N THR A 53 4.73 -14.28 18.86
CA THR A 53 3.82 -13.22 18.44
C THR A 53 3.04 -13.63 17.20
N ARG A 54 1.76 -13.26 17.16
CA ARG A 54 0.94 -13.45 15.96
C ARG A 54 1.32 -12.41 14.90
N PHE A 55 1.72 -12.87 13.72
CA PHE A 55 1.91 -12.01 12.54
C PHE A 55 0.64 -12.01 11.69
N VAL A 56 0.20 -10.81 11.32
CA VAL A 56 -1.07 -10.63 10.60
C VAL A 56 -0.85 -10.66 9.09
N ARG A 57 0.28 -10.14 8.60
CA ARG A 57 0.65 -10.06 7.18
C ARG A 57 2.11 -9.66 6.99
N ALA A 58 2.73 -10.17 5.94
CA ALA A 58 3.95 -9.65 5.34
C ALA A 58 3.65 -8.77 4.12
N PHE A 59 4.55 -7.83 3.83
CA PHE A 59 4.53 -7.05 2.59
C PHE A 59 5.95 -6.80 2.13
N SER A 60 6.08 -6.43 0.87
CA SER A 60 7.35 -6.22 0.19
C SER A 60 7.25 -4.99 -0.70
N GLY A 61 8.39 -4.44 -1.06
CA GLY A 61 8.49 -3.32 -1.97
C GLY A 61 9.82 -3.37 -2.70
N VAL A 62 9.79 -3.06 -3.99
CA VAL A 62 10.98 -3.08 -4.83
C VAL A 62 11.67 -1.72 -4.73
N ARG A 63 12.99 -1.75 -4.50
CA ARG A 63 13.82 -0.55 -4.47
C ARG A 63 14.48 -0.41 -5.84
N PRO A 64 14.12 0.58 -6.68
CA PRO A 64 14.72 0.77 -8.00
C PRO A 64 16.11 1.41 -7.84
N LEU A 65 17.11 0.58 -7.60
CA LEU A 65 18.47 1.00 -7.33
C LEU A 65 19.28 1.02 -8.63
N LEU A 66 19.94 2.14 -8.90
CA LEU A 66 20.96 2.21 -9.95
C LEU A 66 22.25 1.56 -9.45
N ALA A 67 22.70 0.53 -10.17
CA ALA A 67 24.06 0.04 -10.01
C ALA A 67 25.03 1.14 -10.40
N SER A 68 25.99 1.45 -9.53
CA SER A 68 27.13 2.28 -9.94
C SER A 68 28.05 1.41 -10.80
N ALA A 69 28.59 1.96 -11.89
CA ALA A 69 29.53 1.21 -12.72
C ALA A 69 30.70 0.70 -11.85
N GLY A 70 30.82 -0.62 -11.71
CA GLY A 70 31.88 -1.27 -10.93
C GLY A 70 31.58 -1.56 -9.45
N SER A 71 30.35 -1.35 -8.95
CA SER A 71 29.98 -1.77 -7.59
C SER A 71 29.33 -3.16 -7.57
N ASP A 72 29.70 -4.01 -6.61
CA ASP A 72 29.05 -5.30 -6.36
C ASP A 72 27.51 -5.14 -6.31
N VAL A 73 26.80 -6.07 -6.94
CA VAL A 73 25.33 -6.12 -7.13
C VAL A 73 24.58 -6.40 -5.81
N ASN A 74 25.22 -6.16 -4.67
CA ASN A 74 24.60 -6.23 -3.37
C ASN A 74 23.74 -4.97 -3.20
N GLY A 75 22.41 -5.08 -3.28
CA GLY A 75 21.48 -3.94 -3.25
C GLY A 75 21.64 -2.99 -2.04
N ARG A 76 22.33 -3.41 -0.98
CA ARG A 76 22.65 -2.55 0.18
C ARG A 76 23.77 -1.53 -0.07
N SER A 77 24.66 -1.77 -1.04
CA SER A 77 25.79 -0.89 -1.37
C SER A 77 25.51 0.06 -2.55
N ALA A 78 24.35 -0.04 -3.19
CA ALA A 78 23.96 0.88 -4.26
C ALA A 78 23.84 2.33 -3.75
N SER A 79 24.13 3.30 -4.63
CA SER A 79 24.13 4.72 -4.26
C SER A 79 22.74 5.15 -3.75
N ARG A 80 22.70 5.85 -2.62
CA ARG A 80 21.46 6.29 -1.96
C ARG A 80 20.89 7.60 -2.53
N GLY A 81 21.47 8.10 -3.61
CA GLY A 81 21.05 9.31 -4.32
C GLY A 81 20.04 9.02 -5.43
N PHE A 82 19.67 10.04 -6.18
CA PHE A 82 18.91 9.91 -7.42
C PHE A 82 19.74 10.42 -8.60
N SER A 83 19.40 9.96 -9.80
CA SER A 83 20.00 10.42 -11.05
C SER A 83 18.91 10.94 -11.98
N LEU A 84 19.18 12.06 -12.62
CA LEU A 84 18.33 12.67 -13.63
C LEU A 84 19.08 12.63 -14.96
N PHE A 85 18.51 11.95 -15.95
CA PHE A 85 19.05 11.80 -17.29
C PHE A 85 18.22 12.63 -18.26
N ASP A 86 18.90 13.44 -19.06
CA ASP A 86 18.27 14.36 -20.01
C ASP A 86 18.20 13.79 -21.44
N HIS A 87 18.93 12.70 -21.72
CA HIS A 87 18.94 11.98 -23.01
C HIS A 87 19.26 12.83 -24.26
N THR A 88 19.81 14.04 -24.10
CA THR A 88 20.19 14.91 -25.24
C THR A 88 21.33 14.31 -26.04
N ALA A 89 22.30 13.69 -25.36
CA ALA A 89 23.38 12.94 -25.99
C ALA A 89 22.89 11.69 -26.78
N ASP A 90 21.70 11.19 -26.43
CA ASP A 90 21.03 10.07 -27.12
C ASP A 90 20.15 10.56 -28.29
N GLY A 91 20.09 11.87 -28.54
CA GLY A 91 19.25 12.50 -29.57
C GLY A 91 17.77 12.66 -29.18
N LEU A 92 17.44 12.59 -27.88
CA LEU A 92 16.08 12.67 -27.36
C LEU A 92 15.84 13.95 -26.56
N ASP A 93 15.52 15.04 -27.26
CA ASP A 93 15.36 16.37 -26.63
C ASP A 93 14.04 16.52 -25.84
N ASN A 94 13.09 15.60 -26.00
CA ASN A 94 11.77 15.61 -25.36
C ASN A 94 11.58 14.48 -24.34
N PHE A 95 12.66 13.82 -23.91
CA PHE A 95 12.62 12.73 -22.96
C PHE A 95 13.53 13.00 -21.77
N ALA A 96 13.13 12.58 -20.58
CA ALA A 96 13.92 12.68 -19.36
C ALA A 96 13.57 11.52 -18.42
N THR A 97 14.58 10.98 -17.74
CA THR A 97 14.41 9.87 -16.79
C THR A 97 14.94 10.26 -15.43
N ILE A 98 14.13 10.08 -14.38
CA ILE A 98 14.58 10.16 -12.98
C ILE A 98 14.49 8.79 -12.31
N VAL A 99 15.56 8.39 -11.64
CA VAL A 99 15.71 7.05 -11.06
C VAL A 99 16.47 7.11 -9.74
N GLY A 100 16.21 6.14 -8.87
CA GLY A 100 16.76 6.11 -7.51
C GLY A 100 16.03 7.05 -6.55
N GLY A 101 16.77 7.55 -5.55
CA GLY A 101 16.24 8.42 -4.51
C GLY A 101 15.45 7.68 -3.43
N LYS A 102 14.78 8.46 -2.58
CA LYS A 102 13.97 7.97 -1.46
C LYS A 102 12.69 8.78 -1.37
N LEU A 103 11.69 8.21 -0.69
CA LEU A 103 10.50 8.97 -0.33
C LEU A 103 10.85 10.24 0.45
N THR A 104 11.87 10.24 1.32
CA THR A 104 12.29 11.45 2.05
C THR A 104 12.91 12.54 1.16
N THR A 105 13.34 12.21 -0.06
CA THR A 105 13.95 13.15 -1.02
C THR A 105 13.04 13.45 -2.21
N PHE A 106 11.80 12.96 -2.21
CA PHE A 106 10.89 13.04 -3.35
C PHE A 106 10.64 14.48 -3.83
N ARG A 107 10.53 15.44 -2.91
CA ARG A 107 10.32 16.86 -3.25
C ARG A 107 11.50 17.43 -4.04
N LEU A 108 12.72 17.16 -3.58
CA LEU A 108 13.95 17.61 -4.27
C LEU A 108 14.10 16.94 -5.64
N MET A 109 13.76 15.65 -5.73
CA MET A 109 13.71 14.92 -7.00
C MET A 109 12.73 15.56 -7.99
N ALA A 110 11.52 15.86 -7.52
CA ALA A 110 10.49 16.53 -8.32
C ALA A 110 10.93 17.94 -8.74
N GLU A 111 11.53 18.72 -7.84
CA GLU A 111 12.09 20.04 -8.14
C GLU A 111 13.12 19.96 -9.27
N LYS A 112 14.14 19.11 -9.17
CA LYS A 112 15.18 19.01 -10.20
C LYS A 112 14.65 18.51 -11.54
N THR A 113 13.68 17.60 -11.51
CA THR A 113 13.00 17.14 -12.74
C THR A 113 12.19 18.26 -13.37
N ALA A 114 11.42 18.99 -12.56
CA ALA A 114 10.61 20.11 -13.02
C ALA A 114 11.47 21.27 -13.56
N ASP A 115 12.60 21.58 -12.93
CA ASP A 115 13.55 22.60 -13.38
C ASP A 115 14.08 22.27 -14.80
N LEU A 116 14.45 21.01 -15.05
CA LEU A 116 14.90 20.55 -16.37
C LEU A 116 13.79 20.73 -17.42
N VAL A 117 12.57 20.30 -17.11
CA VAL A 117 11.42 20.42 -18.02
C VAL A 117 11.05 21.89 -18.26
N ALA A 118 11.01 22.71 -17.21
CA ALA A 118 10.71 24.13 -17.29
C ALA A 118 11.72 24.86 -18.19
N ALA A 119 13.02 24.56 -18.05
CA ALA A 119 14.06 25.13 -18.90
C ALA A 119 13.84 24.80 -20.39
N ARG A 120 13.47 23.55 -20.73
CA ARG A 120 13.15 23.15 -22.11
C ARG A 120 11.93 23.86 -22.69
N LEU A 121 10.96 24.18 -21.83
CA LEU A 121 9.75 24.91 -22.22
C LEU A 121 9.91 26.44 -22.19
N GLY A 122 11.11 26.94 -21.84
CA GLY A 122 11.36 28.37 -21.69
C GLY A 122 10.66 29.01 -20.48
N ASN A 123 10.22 28.21 -19.51
CA ASN A 123 9.61 28.69 -18.28
C ASN A 123 10.69 29.00 -17.24
N THR A 124 10.79 30.27 -16.84
CA THR A 124 11.76 30.79 -15.88
C THR A 124 11.19 31.00 -14.47
N THR A 125 9.94 30.56 -14.23
CA THR A 125 9.28 30.68 -12.93
C THR A 125 10.02 29.83 -11.90
N PRO A 126 10.50 30.40 -10.78
CA PRO A 126 11.17 29.62 -9.75
C PRO A 126 10.26 28.56 -9.12
N CYS A 127 10.83 27.41 -8.76
CA CYS A 127 10.11 26.38 -8.03
C CYS A 127 9.72 26.87 -6.63
N ARG A 128 8.47 26.61 -6.22
CA ARG A 128 7.90 27.06 -4.93
C ARG A 128 7.64 25.91 -3.95
N THR A 129 7.93 24.67 -4.35
CA THR A 129 7.52 23.46 -3.62
C THR A 129 8.13 23.32 -2.23
N GLU A 130 9.21 24.04 -1.92
CA GLU A 130 9.79 24.08 -0.57
C GLU A 130 8.85 24.74 0.45
N THR A 131 8.10 25.77 0.02
CA THR A 131 7.25 26.58 0.89
C THR A 131 5.77 26.38 0.64
N GLU A 132 5.39 25.81 -0.51
CA GLU A 132 4.00 25.52 -0.83
C GLU A 132 3.54 24.27 -0.04
N PRO A 133 2.51 24.39 0.82
CA PRO A 133 1.99 23.25 1.55
C PRO A 133 1.33 22.25 0.59
N LEU A 134 1.37 20.96 0.96
CA LEU A 134 0.53 19.97 0.29
C LEU A 134 -0.96 20.33 0.50
N PRO A 135 -1.85 19.95 -0.44
CA PRO A 135 -3.28 20.17 -0.28
C PRO A 135 -3.78 19.64 1.07
N SER A 136 -4.49 20.48 1.82
CA SER A 136 -5.11 20.15 3.10
C SER A 136 -6.63 20.26 2.99
N GLY A 137 -7.37 19.35 3.62
CA GLY A 137 -8.83 19.38 3.67
C GLY A 137 -9.41 18.09 4.26
N PRO A 138 -10.74 18.01 4.44
CA PRO A 138 -11.42 16.81 4.95
C PRO A 138 -11.01 15.56 4.16
N GLY A 139 -10.95 15.67 2.83
CA GLY A 139 -10.52 14.60 1.93
C GLY A 139 -9.04 14.19 1.97
N ALA A 140 -8.23 14.73 2.87
CA ALA A 140 -6.87 14.28 3.12
C ALA A 140 -6.71 13.60 4.51
N GLY A 141 -7.69 13.77 5.40
CA GLY A 141 -7.62 13.33 6.80
C GLY A 141 -7.61 11.81 6.98
N TRP A 142 -8.14 11.05 6.02
CA TRP A 142 -8.23 9.59 6.12
C TRP A 142 -6.87 8.88 6.17
N THR A 143 -5.82 9.54 5.68
CA THR A 143 -4.46 9.00 5.69
C THR A 143 -3.76 9.13 7.05
N GLU A 144 -4.35 9.88 7.99
CA GLU A 144 -3.77 10.04 9.32
C GLU A 144 -3.88 8.75 10.15
N PRO A 145 -2.80 8.34 10.85
CA PRO A 145 -2.85 7.18 11.72
C PRO A 145 -3.95 7.31 12.80
N GLY A 146 -4.87 6.34 12.82
CA GLY A 146 -5.97 6.29 13.77
C GLY A 146 -7.10 7.29 13.54
N ALA A 147 -7.16 7.95 12.37
CA ALA A 147 -8.24 8.88 12.02
C ALA A 147 -9.63 8.25 12.18
N SER A 148 -9.88 7.12 11.50
CA SER A 148 -11.19 6.47 11.48
C SER A 148 -11.72 6.12 12.87
N ALA A 149 -10.86 5.58 13.75
CA ALA A 149 -11.26 5.28 15.13
C ALA A 149 -11.56 6.55 15.95
N ARG A 150 -10.76 7.61 15.80
CA ARG A 150 -11.02 8.89 16.47
C ARG A 150 -12.31 9.53 15.96
N ASP A 151 -12.52 9.52 14.65
CA ASP A 151 -13.71 10.06 14.00
C ASP A 151 -14.97 9.33 14.47
N TRP A 152 -14.95 8.00 14.46
CA TRP A 152 -16.05 7.18 14.95
C TRP A 152 -16.37 7.46 16.42
N MET A 153 -15.34 7.53 17.30
CA MET A 153 -15.55 7.85 18.72
C MET A 153 -16.09 9.27 18.93
N ALA A 154 -15.65 10.24 18.13
CA ALA A 154 -16.10 11.62 18.24
C ALA A 154 -17.50 11.84 17.66
N ARG A 155 -17.91 11.00 16.71
CA ARG A 155 -19.16 11.09 15.94
C ARG A 155 -19.91 9.76 15.99
N ILE A 156 -20.27 9.31 17.20
CA ILE A 156 -21.12 8.12 17.36
C ILE A 156 -22.51 8.45 16.84
N ASP A 157 -22.75 8.12 15.57
CA ASP A 157 -24.03 8.15 14.91
C ASP A 157 -24.52 6.72 14.68
N PRO A 158 -25.60 6.28 15.36
CA PRO A 158 -26.15 4.94 15.18
C PRO A 158 -26.61 4.62 13.74
N THR A 159 -26.80 5.65 12.91
CA THR A 159 -27.19 5.49 11.50
C THR A 159 -25.98 5.33 10.58
N ASP A 160 -24.78 5.71 11.03
CA ASP A 160 -23.54 5.54 10.28
C ASP A 160 -22.91 4.18 10.61
N THR A 161 -23.23 3.19 9.78
CA THR A 161 -22.83 1.80 10.02
C THR A 161 -21.33 1.63 9.84
N VAL A 162 -20.70 0.88 10.75
CA VAL A 162 -19.29 0.50 10.63
C VAL A 162 -19.12 -0.60 9.58
N LEU A 163 -18.40 -0.30 8.50
CA LEU A 163 -18.10 -1.27 7.44
C LEU A 163 -16.87 -2.14 7.78
N CYS A 164 -15.90 -1.60 8.54
CA CYS A 164 -14.74 -2.35 9.03
C CYS A 164 -14.58 -2.20 10.54
N GLU A 165 -14.95 -3.25 11.28
CA GLU A 165 -14.87 -3.32 12.73
C GLU A 165 -13.43 -3.48 13.25
N CYS A 166 -12.49 -4.01 12.45
CA CYS A 166 -11.12 -4.14 12.91
C CYS A 166 -10.39 -2.78 12.98
N GLU A 167 -10.80 -1.82 12.16
CA GLU A 167 -10.12 -0.54 11.98
C GLU A 167 -11.06 0.66 12.21
N MET A 168 -12.28 0.40 12.68
CA MET A 168 -13.33 1.37 12.95
C MET A 168 -13.59 2.31 11.75
N VAL A 169 -13.76 1.74 10.55
CA VAL A 169 -14.07 2.51 9.34
C VAL A 169 -15.57 2.52 9.12
N ALA A 170 -16.17 3.71 9.18
CA ALA A 170 -17.59 3.94 8.98
C ALA A 170 -17.95 4.03 7.50
N ARG A 171 -19.25 3.92 7.21
CA ARG A 171 -19.81 4.05 5.86
C ARG A 171 -19.56 5.45 5.29
N SER A 172 -19.80 6.49 6.08
CA SER A 172 -19.51 7.88 5.69
C SER A 172 -18.07 8.09 5.24
N THR A 173 -17.09 7.42 5.87
CA THR A 173 -15.68 7.50 5.45
C THR A 173 -15.48 6.95 4.04
N VAL A 174 -16.19 5.89 3.66
CA VAL A 174 -16.14 5.35 2.30
C VAL A 174 -16.83 6.30 1.33
N ASP A 175 -17.98 6.86 1.71
CA ASP A 175 -18.72 7.85 0.91
C ASP A 175 -17.83 9.04 0.55
N GLU A 176 -17.17 9.63 1.55
CA GLU A 176 -16.27 10.77 1.37
C GLU A 176 -15.06 10.42 0.50
N ILE A 177 -14.47 9.23 0.67
CA ILE A 177 -13.34 8.78 -0.16
C ILE A 177 -13.75 8.66 -1.62
N VAL A 178 -14.90 8.04 -1.90
CA VAL A 178 -15.40 7.86 -3.27
C VAL A 178 -15.74 9.21 -3.91
N ALA A 179 -16.30 10.14 -3.14
CA ALA A 179 -16.72 11.44 -3.65
C ALA A 179 -15.57 12.45 -3.84
N GLU A 180 -14.59 12.48 -2.93
CA GLU A 180 -13.68 13.63 -2.81
C GLU A 180 -12.20 13.28 -2.95
N ALA A 181 -11.82 12.00 -2.97
CA ALA A 181 -10.41 11.65 -2.99
C ALA A 181 -9.68 12.23 -4.22
N PRO A 182 -8.41 12.65 -4.08
CA PRO A 182 -7.59 12.99 -5.24
C PRO A 182 -7.52 11.82 -6.22
N GLY A 183 -7.90 12.06 -7.48
CA GLY A 183 -8.01 11.02 -8.50
C GLY A 183 -9.15 10.04 -8.25
N HIS A 184 -10.26 10.49 -7.67
CA HIS A 184 -11.47 9.68 -7.61
C HIS A 184 -12.02 9.40 -9.01
N GLU A 185 -12.54 8.20 -9.16
CA GLU A 185 -13.14 7.69 -10.38
C GLU A 185 -14.53 7.18 -10.01
N GLU A 186 -15.45 7.20 -10.96
CA GLU A 186 -16.82 6.69 -10.79
C GLU A 186 -16.83 5.27 -10.21
N HIS A 187 -15.84 4.47 -10.58
CA HIS A 187 -15.70 3.07 -10.19
C HIS A 187 -14.42 2.83 -9.38
N MET A 188 -14.25 3.58 -8.30
CA MET A 188 -13.05 3.47 -7.47
C MET A 188 -12.86 2.04 -6.94
N GLY A 189 -11.72 1.42 -7.28
CA GLY A 189 -11.39 0.07 -6.83
C GLY A 189 -11.18 -0.04 -5.32
N LEU A 190 -11.44 -1.21 -4.75
CA LEU A 190 -11.32 -1.44 -3.30
C LEU A 190 -9.91 -1.19 -2.77
N GLU A 191 -8.89 -1.46 -3.57
CA GLU A 191 -7.50 -1.19 -3.19
C GLU A 191 -7.22 0.33 -3.11
N ALA A 192 -7.84 1.13 -3.97
CA ALA A 192 -7.72 2.59 -3.94
C ALA A 192 -8.38 3.18 -2.68
N ILE A 193 -9.53 2.62 -2.27
CA ILE A 193 -10.20 2.94 -1.01
C ILE A 193 -9.34 2.51 0.19
N ALA A 194 -8.77 1.31 0.15
CA ALA A 194 -7.90 0.79 1.20
C ALA A 194 -6.56 1.55 1.32
N ARG A 195 -6.04 2.13 0.23
CA ARG A 195 -4.86 3.02 0.29
C ARG A 195 -5.15 4.31 1.06
N ARG A 196 -6.38 4.81 0.97
CA ARG A 196 -6.83 6.06 1.61
C ARG A 196 -7.46 5.85 2.97
N SER A 197 -7.86 4.63 3.30
CA SER A 197 -8.42 4.23 4.59
C SER A 197 -7.60 3.12 5.26
N ARG A 198 -8.20 2.45 6.24
CA ARG A 198 -7.67 1.22 6.84
C ARG A 198 -8.50 -0.03 6.54
N ILE A 199 -9.44 0.04 5.59
CA ILE A 199 -10.20 -1.14 5.13
C ILE A 199 -9.24 -2.26 4.72
N GLY A 200 -9.51 -3.46 5.25
CA GLY A 200 -8.70 -4.66 5.04
C GLY A 200 -7.33 -4.68 5.70
N LYS A 201 -6.91 -3.63 6.43
CA LYS A 201 -5.61 -3.58 7.12
C LYS A 201 -5.61 -4.18 8.53
N GLY A 202 -6.80 -4.37 9.12
CA GLY A 202 -6.94 -4.95 10.46
C GLY A 202 -6.74 -6.46 10.52
N ALA A 203 -6.93 -7.02 11.71
CA ALA A 203 -6.63 -8.43 11.99
C ALA A 203 -7.26 -9.39 10.98
N CYS A 204 -8.52 -9.18 10.57
CA CYS A 204 -9.25 -10.02 9.62
C CYS A 204 -8.75 -9.96 8.16
N GLN A 205 -7.84 -9.03 7.86
CA GLN A 205 -7.23 -8.86 6.53
C GLN A 205 -8.23 -8.68 5.38
N GLY A 206 -9.43 -8.18 5.64
CA GLY A 206 -10.45 -7.95 4.61
C GLY A 206 -11.61 -8.94 4.62
N ALA A 207 -11.52 -10.04 5.38
CA ALA A 207 -12.50 -11.12 5.38
C ALA A 207 -13.96 -10.65 5.54
N PHE A 208 -14.20 -9.65 6.40
CA PHE A 208 -15.54 -9.12 6.63
C PHE A 208 -15.81 -7.85 5.83
N CYS A 209 -14.88 -6.88 5.88
CA CYS A 209 -15.11 -5.57 5.30
C CYS A 209 -15.08 -5.55 3.78
N ALA A 210 -14.39 -6.49 3.10
CA ALA A 210 -14.38 -6.53 1.64
C ALA A 210 -15.80 -6.70 1.08
N MET A 211 -16.56 -7.65 1.63
CA MET A 211 -17.96 -7.88 1.24
C MET A 211 -18.86 -6.70 1.60
N ARG A 212 -18.73 -6.15 2.81
CA ARG A 212 -19.57 -5.02 3.26
C ARG A 212 -19.33 -3.75 2.45
N VAL A 213 -18.06 -3.42 2.17
CA VAL A 213 -17.69 -2.26 1.35
C VAL A 213 -18.15 -2.47 -0.09
N THR A 214 -17.94 -3.67 -0.65
CA THR A 214 -18.43 -3.98 -2.00
C THR A 214 -19.95 -3.83 -2.11
N SER A 215 -20.71 -4.38 -1.16
CA SER A 215 -22.17 -4.23 -1.10
C SER A 215 -22.58 -2.76 -1.01
N HIS A 216 -21.92 -1.99 -0.15
CA HIS A 216 -22.19 -0.56 -0.01
C HIS A 216 -21.92 0.22 -1.30
N LEU A 217 -20.87 -0.12 -2.05
CA LEU A 217 -20.58 0.49 -3.34
C LEU A 217 -21.63 0.14 -4.41
N TYR A 218 -22.25 -1.04 -4.35
CA TYR A 218 -23.44 -1.35 -5.17
C TYR A 218 -24.65 -0.49 -4.75
N ASP A 219 -24.89 -0.32 -3.45
CA ASP A 219 -26.00 0.49 -2.95
C ASP A 219 -25.86 1.97 -3.35
N MET A 220 -24.63 2.47 -3.44
CA MET A 220 -24.30 3.82 -3.93
C MET A 220 -24.40 3.96 -5.46
N GLY A 221 -24.49 2.85 -6.20
CA GLY A 221 -24.36 2.84 -7.66
C GLY A 221 -22.94 3.08 -8.18
N ALA A 222 -21.92 2.97 -7.33
CA ALA A 222 -20.51 3.08 -7.72
C ALA A 222 -19.99 1.77 -8.37
N TYR A 223 -20.62 0.64 -8.07
CA TYR A 223 -20.41 -0.63 -8.75
C TYR A 223 -21.70 -1.10 -9.42
N ASP A 224 -21.54 -1.77 -10.57
CA ASP A 224 -22.59 -2.46 -11.30
C ASP A 224 -22.10 -3.83 -11.79
N GLY A 225 -23.05 -4.64 -12.29
CA GLY A 225 -22.76 -5.93 -12.91
C GLY A 225 -21.85 -6.82 -12.06
N ARG A 226 -20.83 -7.41 -12.71
CA ARG A 226 -19.84 -8.30 -12.07
C ARG A 226 -18.59 -7.56 -11.57
N ARG A 227 -18.45 -6.26 -11.86
CA ARG A 227 -17.26 -5.46 -11.51
C ARG A 227 -16.96 -5.48 -10.02
N GLY A 228 -17.97 -5.25 -9.18
CA GLY A 228 -17.76 -5.25 -7.72
C GLY A 228 -17.26 -6.59 -7.20
N LEU A 229 -17.69 -7.70 -7.81
CA LEU A 229 -17.19 -9.03 -7.47
C LEU A 229 -15.73 -9.25 -7.93
N ALA A 230 -15.37 -8.77 -9.13
CA ALA A 230 -13.99 -8.83 -9.62
C ALA A 230 -13.05 -7.97 -8.75
N GLU A 231 -13.47 -6.77 -8.36
CA GLU A 231 -12.76 -5.90 -7.42
C GLU A 231 -12.59 -6.56 -6.05
N MET A 232 -13.65 -7.20 -5.53
CA MET A 232 -13.60 -7.94 -4.27
C MET A 232 -12.60 -9.10 -4.33
N ARG A 233 -12.61 -9.87 -5.43
CA ARG A 233 -11.66 -10.96 -5.64
C ARG A 233 -10.22 -10.43 -5.69
N ALA A 234 -9.94 -9.45 -6.54
CA ALA A 234 -8.60 -8.86 -6.69
C ALA A 234 -8.10 -8.29 -5.36
N PHE A 235 -8.97 -7.63 -4.60
CA PHE A 235 -8.65 -7.13 -3.27
C PHE A 235 -8.25 -8.28 -2.34
N ILE A 236 -9.07 -9.32 -2.21
CA ILE A 236 -8.80 -10.46 -1.32
C ILE A 236 -7.56 -11.25 -1.75
N GLU A 237 -7.31 -11.44 -3.05
CA GLU A 237 -6.08 -12.06 -3.56
C GLU A 237 -4.84 -11.25 -3.14
N HIS A 238 -4.89 -9.93 -3.28
CA HIS A 238 -3.82 -9.06 -2.80
C HIS A 238 -3.63 -9.16 -1.28
N ARG A 239 -4.72 -9.31 -0.51
CA ARG A 239 -4.67 -9.56 0.95
C ARG A 239 -4.07 -10.94 1.26
N TYR A 240 -4.41 -11.97 0.48
CA TYR A 240 -3.92 -13.32 0.66
C TYR A 240 -2.42 -13.45 0.37
N ALA A 241 -1.92 -12.77 -0.67
CA ALA A 241 -0.50 -12.78 -1.05
C ALA A 241 0.44 -12.40 0.11
N GLY A 242 0.01 -11.49 0.99
CA GLY A 242 0.78 -11.12 2.18
C GLY A 242 0.47 -11.94 3.44
N THR A 243 -0.68 -12.61 3.53
CA THR A 243 -0.95 -13.53 4.66
C THR A 243 -0.31 -14.90 4.46
N ARG A 244 -0.16 -15.34 3.20
CA ARG A 244 0.41 -16.63 2.82
C ARG A 244 1.77 -16.93 3.48
N PRO A 245 2.77 -16.02 3.50
CA PRO A 245 4.05 -16.30 4.13
C PRO A 245 4.01 -16.22 5.66
N VAL A 246 2.86 -15.91 6.28
CA VAL A 246 2.67 -15.89 7.74
C VAL A 246 1.54 -16.84 8.19
N LEU A 247 1.23 -17.85 7.38
CA LEU A 247 0.09 -18.73 7.55
C LEU A 247 0.37 -19.85 8.57
N TRP A 248 0.56 -19.47 9.82
CA TRP A 248 0.72 -20.40 10.95
C TRP A 248 0.01 -19.89 12.21
N GLY A 249 -0.10 -20.76 13.22
CA GLY A 249 -0.72 -20.43 14.50
C GLY A 249 -2.13 -19.88 14.32
N ALA A 250 -2.41 -18.74 14.95
CA ALA A 250 -3.73 -18.10 14.89
C ALA A 250 -4.09 -17.50 13.52
N GLN A 251 -3.14 -17.37 12.59
CA GLN A 251 -3.42 -16.84 11.26
C GLN A 251 -4.09 -17.88 10.36
N LEU A 252 -3.78 -19.18 10.54
CA LEU A 252 -4.30 -20.28 9.74
C LEU A 252 -5.84 -20.43 9.82
N PRO A 253 -6.46 -20.59 10.99
CA PRO A 253 -7.92 -20.69 11.09
C PRO A 253 -8.65 -19.42 10.64
N GLN A 254 -7.98 -18.26 10.73
CA GLN A 254 -8.57 -17.02 10.25
C GLN A 254 -8.58 -16.95 8.71
N THR A 255 -7.52 -17.41 8.07
CA THR A 255 -7.48 -17.50 6.60
C THR A 255 -8.49 -18.54 6.09
N GLU A 256 -8.68 -19.66 6.80
CA GLU A 256 -9.74 -20.63 6.48
C GLU A 256 -11.14 -20.01 6.57
N LEU A 257 -11.41 -19.19 7.59
CA LEU A 257 -12.67 -18.44 7.67
C LEU A 257 -12.85 -17.48 6.48
N ALA A 258 -11.79 -16.77 6.08
CA ALA A 258 -11.84 -15.88 4.93
C ALA A 258 -12.14 -16.65 3.63
N GLU A 259 -11.53 -17.83 3.45
CA GLU A 259 -11.80 -18.73 2.33
C GLU A 259 -13.26 -19.19 2.31
N ILE A 260 -13.81 -19.64 3.46
CA ILE A 260 -15.22 -20.03 3.56
C ILE A 260 -16.15 -18.88 3.15
N LEU A 261 -15.86 -17.64 3.57
CA LEU A 261 -16.69 -16.48 3.25
C LEU A 261 -16.61 -16.08 1.77
N HIS A 262 -15.42 -16.12 1.17
CA HIS A 262 -15.20 -15.58 -0.17
C HIS A 262 -15.31 -16.63 -1.28
N VAL A 263 -14.83 -17.83 -1.04
CA VAL A 263 -14.91 -18.97 -1.96
C VAL A 263 -16.19 -19.77 -1.67
N GLY A 264 -16.34 -20.26 -0.44
CA GLY A 264 -17.45 -21.14 -0.08
C GLY A 264 -18.83 -20.50 -0.19
N LEU A 265 -18.99 -19.28 0.33
CA LEU A 265 -20.28 -18.56 0.35
C LEU A 265 -20.48 -17.67 -0.89
N ALA A 266 -19.47 -16.90 -1.28
CA ALA A 266 -19.60 -15.93 -2.36
C ALA A 266 -19.19 -16.45 -3.75
N GLY A 267 -18.53 -17.62 -3.84
CA GLY A 267 -18.11 -18.22 -5.11
C GLY A 267 -17.18 -17.33 -5.93
N LEU A 268 -16.32 -16.55 -5.29
CA LEU A 268 -15.45 -15.58 -5.99
C LEU A 268 -14.46 -16.25 -6.95
N ASP A 269 -14.06 -17.49 -6.67
CA ASP A 269 -13.22 -18.33 -7.52
C ASP A 269 -13.90 -18.75 -8.83
N LEU A 270 -15.24 -18.70 -8.89
CA LEU A 270 -16.04 -19.05 -10.06
C LEU A 270 -16.31 -17.84 -10.97
N ILE A 271 -15.72 -16.69 -10.69
CA ILE A 271 -15.93 -15.49 -11.49
C ILE A 271 -15.06 -15.56 -12.74
N GLU A 272 -15.70 -15.57 -13.91
CA GLU A 272 -14.97 -15.41 -15.17
C GLU A 272 -14.42 -13.98 -15.29
N ASP A 273 -13.18 -13.85 -15.76
CA ASP A 273 -12.60 -12.58 -16.14
C ASP A 273 -13.35 -12.04 -17.37
N GLU A 274 -13.86 -10.82 -17.29
CA GLU A 274 -14.40 -10.14 -18.47
C GLU A 274 -13.21 -9.81 -19.39
N THR A 275 -13.10 -10.54 -20.51
CA THR A 275 -12.13 -10.30 -21.59
C THR A 275 -12.31 -8.96 -22.26
#